data_AF-A0A3D0PWL4-F1
#
_entry.id   AF-A0A3D0PWL4-F1
#
_cell.length_a   1.000
_cell.length_b   1.000
_cell.length_c   1.000
_cell.angle_alpha   90.00
_cell.angle_beta   90.00
_cell.angle_gamma   90.00
#
_symmetry.space_group_name_H-M   'P 1'
#
loop_
_entity.id
_entity.type
_entity.pdbx_description
1 polymer ?
#
loop_
_entity_poly.entity_id
_entity_poly.type
_entity_poly.pdbx_seq_one_letter_code
_entity_poly.pdbx_strand_id
1 'polypeptide(L)'
;MEYNKDYTGEKYRDIADAFGVEDAYTGDLEEVREAAVQAVHKLTVDLKNPTTISEVGATEADLEPLAHDAFHDVCTPGNPRQATEEDILAIYKSLM
;
A
#
# COMPACT_ATOMS: atom_id res chain seq x y z
N MET A 1 0.49 0.68 0.69
CA MET A 1 1.19 1.20 1.89
C MET A 1 2.33 0.28 2.29
N GLU A 2 2.04 -1.00 2.53
CA GLU A 2 3.03 -2.01 2.94
C GLU A 2 4.39 -1.95 2.20
N TYR A 3 4.39 -1.90 0.87
CA TYR A 3 5.59 -1.77 0.03
C TYR A 3 6.52 -0.57 0.40
N ASN A 4 5.93 0.53 0.87
CA ASN A 4 6.63 1.79 1.12
C ASN A 4 7.02 2.00 2.59
N LYS A 5 6.54 1.16 3.53
CA LYS A 5 6.58 1.47 4.96
C LYS A 5 7.99 1.80 5.47
N ASP A 6 9.01 1.10 4.96
CA ASP A 6 10.41 1.29 5.35
C ASP A 6 11.05 2.60 4.86
N TYR A 7 10.44 3.25 3.86
CA TYR A 7 10.98 4.44 3.18
C TYR A 7 10.30 5.73 3.64
N THR A 8 9.63 5.71 4.79
CA THR A 8 8.74 6.80 5.24
C THR A 8 9.20 7.52 6.50
N GLY A 9 10.32 7.10 7.09
CA GLY A 9 10.75 7.58 8.41
C GLY A 9 9.68 7.28 9.46
N GLU A 10 9.28 8.31 10.21
CA GLU A 10 8.29 8.22 11.29
C GLU A 10 6.84 8.46 10.84
N LYS A 11 6.59 8.78 9.56
CA LYS A 11 5.26 9.24 9.09
C LYS A 11 4.13 8.25 9.30
N TYR A 12 4.42 6.95 9.41
CA TYR A 12 3.40 5.94 9.68
C TYR A 12 2.86 6.03 11.12
N ARG A 13 3.60 6.66 12.04
CA ARG A 13 3.09 6.99 13.38
C ARG A 13 1.92 7.96 13.31
N ASP A 14 2.02 8.99 12.47
CA ASP A 14 0.94 9.96 12.26
C ASP A 14 -0.32 9.29 11.68
N ILE A 15 -0.13 8.33 10.78
CA ILE A 15 -1.23 7.53 10.22
C ILE A 15 -1.83 6.64 11.31
N ALA A 16 -1.00 5.91 12.06
CA ALA A 16 -1.43 5.03 13.14
C ALA A 16 -2.24 5.80 14.21
N ASP A 17 -1.76 6.96 14.64
CA ASP A 17 -2.45 7.85 15.60
C ASP A 17 -3.81 8.31 15.06
N ALA A 18 -3.87 8.73 13.80
CA ALA A 18 -5.13 9.13 13.16
C ALA A 18 -6.16 7.99 13.09
N PHE A 19 -5.71 6.74 13.05
CA PHE A 19 -6.55 5.54 13.10
C PHE A 19 -6.80 5.02 14.54
N GLY A 20 -6.29 5.71 15.56
CA GLY A 20 -6.49 5.35 16.96
C GLY A 20 -5.68 4.15 17.43
N VAL A 21 -4.55 3.86 16.78
CA VAL A 21 -3.61 2.80 17.21
C VAL A 21 -2.94 3.25 18.51
N GLU A 22 -3.03 2.42 19.55
CA GLU A 22 -2.36 2.66 20.83
C GLU A 22 -0.84 2.73 20.65
N ASP A 23 -0.17 3.58 21.44
CA ASP A 23 1.28 3.76 21.40
C ASP A 23 1.87 4.18 20.03
N ALA A 24 1.07 4.80 19.14
CA ALA A 24 1.53 5.22 17.82
C ALA A 24 2.85 6.02 17.84
N TYR A 25 3.09 6.84 18.87
CA TYR A 25 4.32 7.63 19.02
C TYR A 25 5.38 7.04 19.95
N THR A 26 5.07 5.96 20.67
CA THR A 26 5.90 5.40 21.75
C THR A 26 6.33 3.96 21.49
N GLY A 27 5.56 3.21 20.70
CA GLY A 27 5.81 1.82 20.34
C GLY A 27 6.95 1.63 19.34
N ASP A 28 7.34 0.38 19.11
CA ASP A 28 8.31 0.02 18.09
C ASP A 28 7.85 0.48 16.70
N LEU A 29 8.77 1.03 15.90
CA LEU A 29 8.41 1.65 14.63
C LEU A 29 7.91 0.62 13.60
N GLU A 30 8.48 -0.58 13.57
CA GLU A 30 8.04 -1.63 12.63
C GLU A 30 6.65 -2.14 13.00
N GLU A 31 6.40 -2.34 14.29
CA GLU A 31 5.07 -2.70 14.78
C GLU A 31 4.02 -1.62 14.48
N VAL A 32 4.37 -0.35 14.69
CA VAL A 32 3.47 0.77 14.38
C VAL A 32 3.22 0.90 12.87
N ARG A 33 4.24 0.68 12.04
CA ARG A 33 4.08 0.65 10.59
C ARG A 33 3.10 -0.42 10.15
N GLU A 34 3.24 -1.62 10.72
CA GLU A 34 2.33 -2.72 10.44
C GLU A 34 0.91 -2.42 10.90
N ALA A 35 0.75 -1.89 12.12
CA ALA A 35 -0.55 -1.49 12.65
C ALA A 35 -1.25 -0.44 11.77
N ALA A 36 -0.51 0.54 11.23
CA ALA A 36 -1.06 1.52 10.29
C ALA A 36 -1.56 0.88 8.99
N VAL A 37 -0.80 -0.07 8.42
CA VAL A 37 -1.21 -0.82 7.22
C VAL A 37 -2.49 -1.62 7.50
N GLN A 38 -2.52 -2.35 8.61
CA GLN A 38 -3.67 -3.17 9.00
C GLN A 38 -4.90 -2.33 9.32
N ALA A 39 -4.75 -1.16 9.93
CA ALA A 39 -5.87 -0.26 10.21
C ALA A 39 -6.53 0.26 8.91
N VAL A 40 -5.73 0.62 7.90
CA VAL A 40 -6.24 1.03 6.58
C VAL A 40 -6.90 -0.13 5.84
N HIS A 41 -6.30 -1.33 5.88
CA HIS A 41 -6.90 -2.54 5.31
C HIS A 41 -8.25 -2.85 5.97
N LYS A 42 -8.30 -2.83 7.31
CA LYS A 42 -9.52 -3.04 8.07
C LYS A 42 -10.61 -2.03 7.70
N LEU A 43 -10.28 -0.75 7.57
CA LEU A 43 -11.24 0.27 7.14
C LEU A 43 -11.81 -0.04 5.74
N THR A 44 -10.96 -0.50 4.81
CA THR A 44 -11.39 -0.90 3.46
C THR A 44 -12.41 -2.04 3.51
N VAL A 45 -12.16 -3.05 4.34
CA VAL A 45 -13.07 -4.19 4.57
C VAL A 45 -14.37 -3.75 5.26
N ASP A 46 -14.29 -2.91 6.30
CA ASP A 46 -15.46 -2.45 7.07
C ASP A 46 -16.41 -1.61 6.18
N LEU A 47 -15.86 -0.88 5.21
CA LEU A 47 -16.63 -0.16 4.17
C LEU A 47 -17.21 -1.08 3.09
N LYS A 48 -16.86 -2.37 3.11
CA LYS A 48 -17.25 -3.39 2.12
C LYS A 48 -16.75 -3.08 0.72
N ASN A 49 -15.57 -2.46 0.63
CA ASN A 49 -14.91 -2.27 -0.65
C ASN A 49 -14.32 -3.60 -1.13
N PRO A 50 -14.24 -3.82 -2.45
CA PRO A 50 -13.39 -4.86 -3.02
C PRO A 50 -11.97 -4.78 -2.48
N THR A 51 -11.39 -5.93 -2.16
CA THR A 51 -10.03 -6.04 -1.61
C THR A 51 -9.04 -6.60 -2.61
N THR A 52 -9.52 -7.22 -3.68
CA THR A 52 -8.73 -7.60 -4.84
C THR A 52 -9.14 -6.79 -6.07
N ILE A 53 -8.23 -6.68 -7.03
CA ILE A 53 -8.53 -6.04 -8.32
C ILE A 53 -9.35 -6.96 -9.24
N SER A 54 -9.33 -8.26 -9.00
CA SER A 54 -10.17 -9.23 -9.71
C SER A 54 -11.67 -9.07 -9.41
N GLU A 55 -12.02 -8.65 -8.19
CA GLU A 55 -13.40 -8.29 -7.81
C GLU A 55 -13.98 -7.11 -8.62
N VAL A 56 -13.11 -6.28 -9.20
CA VAL A 56 -13.51 -5.17 -10.09
C VAL A 56 -13.22 -5.43 -11.57
N GLY A 57 -12.87 -6.67 -11.93
CA GLY A 57 -12.80 -7.14 -13.31
C GLY A 57 -11.40 -7.17 -13.93
N ALA A 58 -10.33 -6.92 -13.17
CA ALA A 58 -8.97 -7.11 -13.68
C ALA A 58 -8.65 -8.61 -13.84
N THR A 59 -7.87 -8.93 -14.87
CA THR A 59 -7.42 -10.29 -15.17
C THR A 59 -5.89 -10.38 -15.16
N GLU A 60 -5.34 -11.60 -15.08
CA GLU A 60 -3.89 -11.83 -15.17
C GLU A 60 -3.27 -11.24 -16.46
N ALA A 61 -4.03 -11.23 -17.56
CA ALA A 61 -3.57 -10.68 -18.83
C ALA A 61 -3.41 -9.14 -18.81
N ASP A 62 -4.06 -8.46 -17.86
CA ASP A 62 -4.01 -7.01 -17.73
C ASP A 62 -2.79 -6.55 -16.91
N LEU A 63 -2.17 -7.43 -16.12
CA LEU A 63 -1.18 -7.02 -15.12
C LEU A 63 0.10 -6.42 -15.69
N GLU A 64 0.65 -7.04 -16.74
CA GLU A 64 1.88 -6.53 -17.38
C GLU A 64 1.64 -5.15 -18.03
N PRO A 65 0.58 -4.95 -18.86
CA PRO A 65 0.23 -3.61 -19.36
C PRO A 65 -0.01 -2.59 -18.25
N LEU A 66 -0.74 -2.96 -17.19
CA LEU A 66 -1.04 -2.06 -16.07
C LEU A 66 0.22 -1.65 -15.31
N ALA A 67 1.16 -2.58 -15.10
CA ALA A 67 2.44 -2.29 -14.45
C ALA A 67 3.29 -1.32 -15.31
N HIS A 68 3.33 -1.56 -16.62
CA HIS A 68 4.03 -0.70 -17.57
C HIS A 68 3.48 0.74 -17.58
N ASP A 69 2.16 0.89 -17.69
CA ASP A 69 1.50 2.19 -17.69
C ASP A 69 1.71 2.92 -16.36
N ALA A 70 1.59 2.20 -15.24
CA ALA A 70 1.83 2.76 -13.91
C ALA A 70 3.30 3.20 -13.72
N PHE A 71 4.27 2.45 -14.22
CA PHE A 71 5.69 2.85 -14.15
C PHE A 71 5.95 4.17 -14.90
N HIS A 72 5.25 4.40 -16.01
CA HIS A 72 5.37 5.61 -16.82
C HIS A 72 4.44 6.76 -16.40
N ASP A 73 3.59 6.56 -15.39
CA ASP A 73 2.71 7.61 -14.87
C ASP A 73 3.51 8.72 -14.18
N VAL A 74 3.08 9.96 -14.38
CA VAL A 74 3.75 11.18 -13.86
C VAL A 74 3.80 11.22 -12.32
N CYS A 75 2.95 10.46 -11.63
CA CYS A 75 2.92 10.42 -10.18
C CYS A 75 3.96 9.45 -9.59
N THR A 76 4.40 8.44 -10.34
CA THR A 76 5.31 7.38 -9.86
C THR A 76 6.64 7.91 -9.31
N PRO A 77 7.30 8.92 -9.93
CA PRO A 77 8.50 9.53 -9.36
C PRO A 77 8.30 10.21 -8.00
N GLY A 78 7.05 10.49 -7.60
CA GLY A 78 6.71 11.03 -6.28
C GLY A 78 6.65 9.99 -5.16
N ASN A 79 6.76 8.69 -5.47
CA ASN A 79 6.72 7.62 -4.48
C ASN A 79 7.98 7.66 -3.59
N PRO A 80 7.87 7.53 -2.25
CA PRO A 80 9.02 7.64 -1.34
C PRO A 80 10.07 6.54 -1.55
N ARG A 81 9.68 5.43 -2.17
CA ARG A 81 10.56 4.36 -2.63
C ARG A 81 10.61 4.39 -4.15
N GLN A 82 11.79 4.51 -4.75
CA GLN A 82 11.92 4.38 -6.20
C GLN A 82 11.47 2.97 -6.61
N ALA A 83 10.39 2.88 -7.39
CA ALA A 83 9.83 1.62 -7.85
C ALA A 83 10.41 1.22 -9.20
N THR A 84 10.54 -0.08 -9.45
CA THR A 84 10.72 -0.63 -10.80
C THR A 84 9.39 -1.13 -11.36
N GLU A 85 9.33 -1.40 -12.66
CA GLU A 85 8.16 -2.03 -13.28
C GLU A 85 7.87 -3.40 -12.66
N GLU A 86 8.91 -4.16 -12.29
CA GLU A 86 8.78 -5.44 -11.60
C GLU A 86 8.21 -5.31 -10.18
N ASP A 87 8.60 -4.27 -9.42
CA ASP A 87 8.01 -3.99 -8.11
C ASP A 87 6.51 -3.72 -8.24
N ILE A 88 6.10 -2.90 -9.22
CA ILE A 88 4.69 -2.56 -9.47
C ILE A 88 3.91 -3.81 -9.89
N LEU A 89 4.48 -4.62 -10.79
CA LEU A 89 3.87 -5.88 -11.20
C LEU A 89 3.69 -6.85 -10.02
N ALA A 90 4.65 -6.93 -9.11
CA ALA A 90 4.55 -7.75 -7.91
C ALA A 90 3.41 -7.28 -6.98
N ILE A 91 3.21 -5.96 -6.87
CA ILE A 91 2.08 -5.38 -6.12
C ILE A 91 0.76 -5.78 -6.78
N TYR A 92 0.61 -5.60 -8.10
CA TYR A 92 -0.62 -6.01 -8.79
C TYR A 92 -0.91 -7.51 -8.62
N LYS A 93 0.11 -8.37 -8.72
CA LYS A 93 -0.04 -9.82 -8.47
C LYS A 93 -0.48 -10.15 -7.06
N SER A 94 -0.04 -9.39 -6.05
CA SER A 94 -0.48 -9.58 -4.66
C SER A 94 -1.94 -9.20 -4.42
N LEU A 95 -2.56 -8.47 -5.35
CA LEU A 95 -3.94 -7.98 -5.27
C LEU A 95 -4.89 -8.74 -6.19
N MET A 96 -4.43 -9.79 -6.87
CA MET A 96 -5.28 -10.65 -7.71
C MET A 96 -6.23 -11.52 -6.90
#